data_AF-A0A5K7XJE9-F1
#
_entry.id   AF-A0A5K7XJE9-F1
#
_cell.length_a   1.000
_cell.length_b   1.000
_cell.length_c   1.000
_cell.angle_alpha   90.00
_cell.angle_beta   90.00
_cell.angle_gamma   90.00
#
_symmetry.space_group_name_H-M   'P 1'
#
loop_
_entity.id
_entity.type
_entity.pdbx_description
1 polymer ?
#
loop_
_entity_poly.entity_id
_entity_poly.type
_entity_poly.pdbx_seq_one_letter_code
_entity_poly.pdbx_strand_id
1 'polypeptide(L)'
;MTREIILSRYNLSSKKFPWYVSAINRQTKTMFDRRLIFDPSLCTSDEELETVAPLLDDRRKHRALIAFRHLFREHDEQSFKSELLNSNGFGGINLTDYFEDESGENLDEVDLLAIISGVENPIIMGNVTSVLRLGPSEMLVPEEWGIQESNDVMHFLQLITLIQKGRWWNSKPKLSWSGKGPYRLQLGDIECFTAVFPLIRQLLLRRDDVFRGIANLYSKHVDSDSKRAWMHYEIDRFSGSLAGDWRFPPIKELCGVSNEDLLDALIYGSGLIHRASNKKMEDELARISQLCARETLMFAFDATCRHILEAPFNIAPLVHHEFSNWLSRGLCPAPTRVVLKWLFESEGQQN
;
A
#
# COMPACT_ATOMS: atom_id res chain seq x y z
N MET A 1 -16.79 34.89 -1.50
CA MET A 1 -16.37 35.14 -0.11
C MET A 1 -15.13 36.02 -0.20
N THR A 2 -14.95 37.09 0.57
CA THR A 2 -13.74 37.93 0.41
C THR A 2 -12.52 37.19 0.93
N ARG A 3 -11.40 37.20 0.18
CA ARG A 3 -10.09 36.60 0.54
C ARG A 3 -9.69 36.78 2.01
N GLU A 4 -9.91 37.98 2.56
CA GLU A 4 -9.63 38.31 3.96
C GLU A 4 -10.38 37.42 4.96
N ILE A 5 -11.62 37.03 4.66
CA ILE A 5 -12.42 36.12 5.49
C ILE A 5 -11.76 34.75 5.53
N ILE A 6 -11.26 34.26 4.39
CA ILE A 6 -10.60 32.95 4.30
C ILE A 6 -9.29 32.98 5.07
N LEU A 7 -8.45 33.99 4.84
CA LEU A 7 -7.20 34.18 5.56
C LEU A 7 -7.41 34.27 7.07
N SER A 8 -8.44 34.99 7.52
CA SER A 8 -8.80 35.10 8.93
C SER A 8 -9.32 33.78 9.50
N ARG A 9 -10.24 33.10 8.79
CA ARG A 9 -10.85 31.82 9.22
C ARG A 9 -9.80 30.75 9.51
N TYR A 10 -8.77 30.65 8.67
CA TYR A 10 -7.70 29.65 8.79
C TYR A 10 -6.40 30.23 9.40
N ASN A 11 -6.45 31.47 9.89
CA ASN A 11 -5.34 32.18 10.50
C ASN A 11 -4.06 32.24 9.62
N LEU A 12 -4.22 32.28 8.30
CA LEU A 12 -3.13 32.20 7.31
C LEU A 12 -2.29 33.49 7.25
N SER A 13 -2.79 34.60 7.80
CA SER A 13 -2.04 35.86 7.87
C SER A 13 -0.98 35.88 8.98
N SER A 14 -1.15 35.07 10.03
CA SER A 14 -0.24 35.07 11.18
C SER A 14 0.49 33.75 11.40
N LYS A 15 -0.06 32.64 10.87
CA LYS A 15 0.53 31.30 10.92
C LYS A 15 1.35 31.05 9.66
N LYS A 16 2.52 30.45 9.82
CA LYS A 16 3.36 29.99 8.70
C LYS A 16 3.29 28.49 8.56
N PHE A 17 3.35 28.03 7.31
CA PHE A 17 3.31 26.62 6.93
C PHE A 17 4.60 26.26 6.21
N PRO A 18 5.69 26.02 6.96
CA PRO A 18 6.95 25.60 6.36
C PRO A 18 6.86 24.20 5.80
N TRP A 19 7.57 23.97 4.71
CA TRP A 19 7.75 22.67 4.08
C TRP A 19 9.22 22.51 3.72
N TYR A 20 9.85 21.49 4.29
CA TYR A 20 11.18 21.04 3.91
C TYR A 20 11.03 19.94 2.87
N VAL A 21 11.64 20.15 1.70
CA VAL A 21 11.62 19.16 0.62
C VAL A 21 13.04 18.74 0.33
N SER A 22 13.29 17.43 0.40
CA SER A 22 14.56 16.88 -0.08
C SER A 22 14.55 16.81 -1.60
N ALA A 23 15.56 17.41 -2.21
CA ALA A 23 15.72 17.48 -3.65
C ALA A 23 17.07 16.89 -4.07
N ILE A 24 17.17 16.49 -5.35
CA ILE A 24 18.40 15.99 -5.95
C ILE A 24 18.78 16.83 -7.16
N ASN A 25 20.06 17.13 -7.32
CA ASN A 25 20.57 17.69 -8.57
C ASN A 25 20.89 16.54 -9.53
N ARG A 26 20.22 16.47 -10.70
CA ARG A 26 20.37 15.37 -11.66
C ARG A 26 21.80 15.25 -12.20
N GLN A 27 22.49 16.37 -12.39
CA GLN A 27 23.84 16.40 -12.96
C GLN A 27 24.91 15.97 -11.95
N THR A 28 24.87 16.50 -10.73
CA THR A 28 25.87 16.22 -9.69
C THR A 28 25.53 15.00 -8.83
N LYS A 29 24.28 14.52 -8.88
CA LYS A 29 23.71 13.45 -8.05
C LYS A 29 23.81 13.73 -6.54
N THR A 30 23.84 15.00 -6.16
CA THR A 30 23.92 15.41 -4.74
C THR A 30 22.54 15.80 -4.22
N MET A 31 22.20 15.30 -3.02
CA MET A 31 20.99 15.71 -2.30
C MET A 31 21.17 17.10 -1.69
N PHE A 32 20.09 17.88 -1.67
CA PHE A 32 20.01 19.17 -0.98
C PHE A 32 18.57 19.41 -0.49
N ASP A 33 18.38 20.36 0.43
CA ASP A 33 17.04 20.66 0.97
C ASP A 33 16.53 22.01 0.46
N ARG A 34 15.31 22.02 -0.08
CA ARG A 34 14.54 23.23 -0.34
C ARG A 34 13.76 23.63 0.90
N ARG A 35 13.67 24.94 1.12
CA ARG A 35 12.99 25.54 2.26
C ARG A 35 11.85 26.38 1.75
N LEU A 36 10.64 25.84 1.87
CA LEU A 36 9.46 26.42 1.24
C LEU A 36 8.48 26.94 2.28
N ILE A 37 7.81 28.05 2.00
CA ILE A 37 6.76 28.63 2.85
C ILE A 37 5.53 28.88 1.99
N PHE A 38 4.36 28.44 2.47
CA PHE A 38 3.10 28.76 1.81
C PHE A 38 2.91 30.28 1.71
N ASP A 39 2.63 30.75 0.51
CA ASP A 39 2.37 32.15 0.22
C ASP A 39 0.97 32.31 -0.38
N PRO A 40 -0.01 32.77 0.42
CA PRO A 40 -1.37 32.96 -0.07
C PRO A 40 -1.44 33.89 -1.27
N SER A 41 -0.49 34.82 -1.45
CA SER A 41 -0.51 35.75 -2.59
C SER A 41 -0.32 35.06 -3.95
N LEU A 42 0.22 33.84 -3.95
CA LEU A 42 0.38 33.02 -5.16
C LEU A 42 -0.93 32.36 -5.61
N CYS A 43 -1.97 32.35 -4.76
CA CYS A 43 -3.29 31.83 -5.13
C CYS A 43 -3.94 32.72 -6.19
N THR A 44 -4.25 32.14 -7.34
CA THR A 44 -4.86 32.77 -8.51
C THR A 44 -6.33 33.12 -8.30
N SER A 45 -7.00 32.43 -7.37
CA SER A 45 -8.41 32.63 -7.04
C SER A 45 -8.68 32.41 -5.54
N ASP A 46 -9.82 32.91 -5.08
CA ASP A 46 -10.30 32.65 -3.71
C ASP A 46 -10.76 31.19 -3.55
N GLU A 47 -11.20 30.52 -4.62
CA GLU A 47 -11.57 29.10 -4.61
C GLU A 47 -10.35 28.18 -4.39
N GLU A 48 -9.22 28.50 -5.03
CA GLU A 48 -7.95 27.81 -4.79
C GLU A 48 -7.52 27.95 -3.33
N LEU A 49 -7.63 29.17 -2.78
CA LEU A 49 -7.33 29.42 -1.37
C LEU A 49 -8.29 28.68 -0.42
N GLU A 50 -9.60 28.64 -0.72
CA GLU A 50 -10.59 27.86 0.05
C GLU A 50 -10.30 26.36 0.00
N THR A 51 -9.76 25.87 -1.11
CA THR A 51 -9.39 24.46 -1.29
C THR A 51 -8.14 24.10 -0.50
N VAL A 52 -7.11 24.95 -0.53
CA VAL A 52 -5.80 24.67 0.07
C VAL A 52 -5.78 24.92 1.58
N ALA A 53 -6.47 25.95 2.06
CA ALA A 53 -6.49 26.30 3.48
C ALA A 53 -6.82 25.13 4.43
N PRO A 54 -7.86 24.30 4.21
CA PRO A 54 -8.14 23.16 5.08
C PRO A 54 -7.11 22.02 4.94
N LEU A 55 -6.35 21.97 3.84
CA LEU A 55 -5.27 20.98 3.66
C LEU A 55 -4.05 21.33 4.51
N LEU A 56 -3.75 22.63 4.66
CA LEU A 56 -2.62 23.13 5.46
C LEU A 56 -2.75 22.80 6.96
N ASP A 57 -3.98 22.71 7.47
CA ASP A 57 -4.25 22.40 8.89
C ASP A 57 -4.42 20.89 9.16
N ASP A 58 -4.77 20.07 8.16
CA ASP A 58 -4.95 18.63 8.32
C ASP A 58 -3.73 17.85 7.81
N ARG A 59 -2.84 17.48 8.74
CA ARG A 59 -1.65 16.67 8.45
C ARG A 59 -1.92 15.39 7.66
N ARG A 60 -3.10 14.80 7.81
CA ARG A 60 -3.48 13.55 7.11
C ARG A 60 -3.73 13.79 5.62
N LYS A 61 -3.89 15.05 5.21
CA LYS A 61 -4.19 15.48 3.85
C LYS A 61 -3.03 16.22 3.18
N HIS A 62 -1.88 16.35 3.85
CA HIS A 62 -0.74 17.06 3.29
C HIS A 62 -0.30 16.53 1.92
N ARG A 63 -0.51 15.25 1.61
CA ARG A 63 -0.16 14.70 0.29
C ARG A 63 -0.90 15.42 -0.85
N ALA A 64 -2.11 15.92 -0.61
CA ALA A 64 -2.85 16.71 -1.60
C ALA A 64 -2.22 18.08 -1.86
N LEU A 65 -1.36 18.59 -0.95
CA LEU A 65 -0.63 19.85 -1.14
C LEU A 65 0.43 19.77 -2.25
N ILE A 66 0.82 18.57 -2.69
CA ILE A 66 1.74 18.39 -3.82
C ILE A 66 1.17 19.03 -5.10
N ALA A 67 -0.15 18.91 -5.33
CA ALA A 67 -0.83 19.54 -6.46
C ALA A 67 -0.85 21.09 -6.38
N PHE A 68 -0.51 21.64 -5.21
CA PHE A 68 -0.46 23.07 -4.94
C PHE A 68 0.97 23.54 -4.66
N ARG A 69 1.97 22.77 -5.10
CA ARG A 69 3.39 23.08 -4.89
C ARG A 69 3.80 24.47 -5.39
N HIS A 70 3.15 24.97 -6.44
CA HIS A 70 3.35 26.33 -6.98
C HIS A 70 2.95 27.45 -6.01
N LEU A 71 2.15 27.17 -4.98
CA LEU A 71 1.76 28.13 -3.95
C LEU A 71 2.80 28.27 -2.82
N PHE A 72 3.93 27.58 -2.95
CA PHE A 72 5.01 27.61 -1.97
C PHE A 72 6.23 28.34 -2.53
N ARG A 73 6.64 29.40 -1.82
CA ARG A 73 7.81 30.19 -2.18
C ARG A 73 9.06 29.60 -1.55
N GLU A 74 10.15 29.53 -2.32
CA GLU A 74 11.45 29.11 -1.83
C GLU A 74 12.19 30.27 -1.13
N HIS A 75 12.85 29.94 -0.02
CA HIS A 75 13.62 30.88 0.78
C HIS A 75 15.04 30.35 1.01
N ASP A 76 16.01 31.25 1.08
CA ASP A 76 17.32 30.91 1.64
C ASP A 76 17.20 30.60 3.15
N GLU A 77 18.25 30.01 3.72
CA GLU A 77 18.23 29.56 5.12
C GLU A 77 17.99 30.70 6.13
N GLN A 78 18.55 31.90 5.88
CA GLN A 78 18.41 33.03 6.80
C GLN A 78 17.00 33.61 6.74
N SER A 79 16.51 33.84 5.53
CA SER A 79 15.14 34.32 5.28
C SER A 79 14.10 33.34 5.84
N PHE A 80 14.30 32.03 5.64
CA PHE A 80 13.43 31.00 6.16
C PHE A 80 13.39 31.00 7.70
N LYS A 81 14.56 31.04 8.37
CA LYS A 81 14.61 31.12 9.84
C LYS A 81 13.95 32.39 10.37
N SER A 82 14.17 33.52 9.71
CA SER A 82 13.56 34.79 10.08
C SER A 82 12.03 34.73 9.99
N GLU A 83 11.49 34.23 8.87
CA GLU A 83 10.05 34.03 8.68
C GLU A 83 9.44 33.12 9.76
N LEU A 84 10.16 32.06 10.14
CA LEU A 84 9.71 31.18 11.20
C LEU A 84 9.68 31.88 12.56
N LEU A 85 10.77 32.53 12.95
CA LEU A 85 10.88 33.23 14.23
C LEU A 85 9.83 34.34 14.40
N ASN A 86 9.41 34.97 13.30
CA ASN A 86 8.41 36.04 13.31
C ASN A 86 6.96 35.54 13.23
N SER A 87 6.72 34.22 13.21
CA SER A 87 5.38 33.65 13.11
C SER A 87 4.71 33.44 14.46
N ASN A 88 3.39 33.61 14.52
CA ASN A 88 2.60 33.38 15.75
C ASN A 88 2.22 31.90 15.95
N GLY A 89 2.73 30.99 15.11
CA GLY A 89 2.46 29.56 15.17
C GLY A 89 2.91 28.82 13.91
N PHE A 90 3.11 27.50 14.06
CA PHE A 90 3.64 26.65 12.99
C PHE A 90 2.68 25.51 12.64
N GLY A 91 2.37 25.38 11.35
CA GLY A 91 1.67 24.24 10.76
C GLY A 91 2.59 23.44 9.85
N GLY A 92 3.76 23.01 10.32
CA GLY A 92 4.76 22.38 9.47
C GLY A 92 4.21 21.23 8.60
N ILE A 93 4.48 21.32 7.31
CA ILE A 93 4.14 20.30 6.30
C ILE A 93 5.21 19.22 6.36
N ASN A 94 4.76 18.01 6.66
CA ASN A 94 5.60 16.83 6.72
C ASN A 94 5.16 15.83 5.66
N LEU A 95 5.98 15.68 4.62
CA LEU A 95 5.83 14.70 3.54
C LEU A 95 7.15 13.95 3.43
N THR A 96 7.24 12.80 4.10
CA THR A 96 8.46 12.00 4.20
C THR A 96 8.79 11.22 2.93
N ASP A 97 7.85 11.11 2.00
CA ASP A 97 7.91 10.32 0.77
C ASP A 97 7.75 11.20 -0.49
N TYR A 98 8.16 12.47 -0.39
CA TYR A 98 8.11 13.44 -1.48
C TYR A 98 9.50 13.98 -1.78
N PHE A 99 9.91 13.89 -3.05
CA PHE A 99 11.21 14.35 -3.54
C PHE A 99 11.02 15.26 -4.74
N GLU A 100 11.96 16.19 -4.93
CA GLU A 100 12.02 17.04 -6.12
C GLU A 100 13.36 16.93 -6.84
N ASP A 101 13.41 17.34 -8.11
CA ASP A 101 14.68 17.64 -8.77
C ASP A 101 15.10 19.11 -8.60
N GLU A 102 16.22 19.49 -9.23
CA GLU A 102 16.73 20.87 -9.21
C GLU A 102 15.82 21.90 -9.88
N SER A 103 14.83 21.47 -10.66
CA SER A 103 13.81 22.35 -11.26
C SER A 103 12.53 22.47 -10.41
N GLY A 104 12.38 21.62 -9.39
CA GLY A 104 11.20 21.59 -8.53
C GLY A 104 10.12 20.61 -9.02
N GLU A 105 10.44 19.79 -10.02
CA GLU A 105 9.55 18.73 -10.49
C GLU A 105 9.53 17.57 -9.49
N ASN A 106 8.33 17.05 -9.23
CA ASN A 106 8.14 15.93 -8.32
C ASN A 106 8.80 14.66 -8.86
N LEU A 107 9.53 13.95 -8.00
CA LEU A 107 10.12 12.65 -8.28
C LEU A 107 9.47 11.59 -7.40
N ASP A 108 9.09 10.47 -8.00
CA ASP A 108 8.82 9.27 -7.20
C ASP A 108 10.11 8.54 -6.82
N GLU A 109 9.98 7.50 -6.01
CA GLU A 109 11.12 6.70 -5.53
C GLU A 109 11.93 6.07 -6.68
N VAL A 110 11.27 5.70 -7.78
CA VAL A 110 11.91 5.07 -8.94
C VAL A 110 12.72 6.12 -9.71
N ASP A 111 12.16 7.31 -9.91
CA ASP A 111 12.85 8.43 -10.57
C ASP A 111 14.09 8.86 -9.78
N LEU A 112 13.96 8.98 -8.46
CA LEU A 112 15.08 9.30 -7.57
C LEU A 112 16.19 8.25 -7.70
N LEU A 113 15.84 6.96 -7.63
CA LEU A 113 16.83 5.89 -7.73
C LEU A 113 17.47 5.84 -9.13
N ALA A 114 16.73 6.15 -10.20
CA ALA A 114 17.26 6.19 -11.56
C ALA A 114 18.36 7.26 -11.67
N ILE A 115 18.14 8.45 -11.11
CA ILE A 115 19.12 9.53 -11.07
C ILE A 115 20.37 9.11 -10.27
N ILE A 116 20.18 8.59 -9.05
CA ILE A 116 21.28 8.20 -8.17
C ILE A 116 22.11 7.09 -8.81
N SER A 117 21.47 5.99 -9.19
CA SER A 117 22.15 4.81 -9.75
C SER A 117 22.68 5.04 -11.16
N GLY A 118 22.06 5.93 -11.94
CA GLY A 118 22.31 6.06 -13.38
C GLY A 118 21.72 4.91 -14.22
N VAL A 119 20.90 4.06 -13.63
CA VAL A 119 20.20 2.96 -14.33
C VAL A 119 18.84 3.46 -14.80
N GLU A 120 18.55 3.30 -16.09
CA GLU A 120 17.23 3.57 -16.65
C GLU A 120 16.24 2.48 -16.18
N ASN A 121 15.17 2.89 -15.50
CA ASN A 121 14.16 1.99 -14.89
C ASN A 121 14.73 0.99 -13.87
N PRO A 122 15.29 1.45 -12.74
CA PRO A 122 15.80 0.55 -11.71
C PRO A 122 14.65 -0.23 -11.06
N ILE A 123 14.88 -1.52 -10.79
CA ILE A 123 13.93 -2.37 -10.08
C ILE A 123 14.14 -2.21 -8.59
N ILE A 124 13.07 -1.81 -7.91
CA ILE A 124 13.03 -1.66 -6.46
C ILE A 124 12.24 -2.84 -5.88
N MET A 125 12.94 -3.69 -5.14
CA MET A 125 12.34 -4.83 -4.45
C MET A 125 11.26 -4.33 -3.48
N GLY A 126 10.04 -4.87 -3.56
CA GLY A 126 8.91 -4.38 -2.77
C GLY A 126 8.09 -3.28 -3.43
N ASN A 127 8.50 -2.74 -4.59
CA ASN A 127 7.79 -1.65 -5.27
C ASN A 127 7.36 -2.07 -6.70
N VAL A 128 6.06 -2.35 -6.88
CA VAL A 128 5.51 -2.79 -8.17
C VAL A 128 5.60 -1.71 -9.27
N THR A 129 5.55 -0.43 -8.92
CA THR A 129 5.65 0.67 -9.89
C THR A 129 6.97 0.61 -10.65
N SER A 130 8.06 0.27 -9.95
CA SER A 130 9.38 0.10 -10.56
C SER A 130 9.40 -0.99 -11.65
N VAL A 131 8.58 -2.03 -11.48
CA VAL A 131 8.48 -3.17 -12.40
C VAL A 131 7.55 -2.86 -13.56
N LEU A 132 6.42 -2.22 -13.29
CA LEU A 132 5.43 -1.81 -14.32
C LEU A 132 6.04 -0.82 -15.33
N ARG A 133 7.00 0.01 -14.93
CA ARG A 133 7.72 0.94 -15.82
C ARG A 133 8.55 0.24 -16.90
N LEU A 134 8.86 -1.04 -16.74
CA LEU A 134 9.52 -1.84 -17.79
C LEU A 134 8.60 -2.08 -19.00
N GLY A 135 7.31 -1.75 -18.91
CA GLY A 135 6.30 -2.05 -19.92
C GLY A 135 5.91 -3.53 -19.90
N PRO A 136 4.98 -3.97 -20.78
CA PRO A 136 4.57 -5.37 -20.85
C PRO A 136 5.67 -6.27 -21.41
N SER A 137 5.69 -7.55 -20.99
CA SER A 137 6.62 -8.56 -21.49
C SER A 137 5.96 -9.48 -22.53
N GLU A 138 6.80 -10.10 -23.36
CA GLU A 138 6.38 -11.26 -24.17
C GLU A 138 6.01 -12.44 -23.27
N MET A 139 5.24 -13.37 -23.85
CA MET A 139 4.82 -14.60 -23.19
C MET A 139 5.69 -15.77 -23.65
N LEU A 140 6.34 -16.43 -22.71
CA LEU A 140 7.02 -17.71 -22.92
C LEU A 140 5.98 -18.83 -23.00
N VAL A 141 6.24 -19.78 -23.90
CA VAL A 141 5.47 -21.02 -24.08
C VAL A 141 3.94 -20.80 -24.06
N PRO A 142 3.40 -19.92 -24.92
CA PRO A 142 1.96 -19.64 -24.97
C PRO A 142 1.11 -20.90 -25.21
N GLU A 143 1.66 -21.91 -25.89
CA GLU A 143 1.04 -23.22 -26.12
C GLU A 143 0.75 -24.02 -24.83
N GLU A 144 1.46 -23.73 -23.73
CA GLU A 144 1.22 -24.35 -22.43
C GLU A 144 0.18 -23.62 -21.58
N TRP A 145 -0.34 -22.48 -22.06
CA TRP A 145 -1.36 -21.72 -21.33
C TRP A 145 -2.76 -22.10 -21.77
N GLY A 146 -3.47 -22.80 -20.89
CA GLY A 146 -4.85 -23.21 -21.08
C GLY A 146 -5.89 -22.27 -20.45
N ILE A 147 -7.14 -22.67 -20.61
CA ILE A 147 -8.30 -21.96 -20.00
C ILE A 147 -8.23 -22.00 -18.46
N GLN A 148 -7.62 -23.05 -17.90
CA GLN A 148 -7.53 -23.21 -16.45
C GLN A 148 -6.61 -22.15 -15.85
N GLU A 149 -5.45 -21.92 -16.45
CA GLU A 149 -4.48 -20.88 -16.07
C GLU A 149 -5.12 -19.49 -16.11
N SER A 150 -5.88 -19.18 -17.18
CA SER A 150 -6.65 -17.93 -17.26
C SER A 150 -7.70 -17.80 -16.16
N ASN A 151 -8.39 -18.89 -15.83
CA ASN A 151 -9.36 -18.91 -14.73
C ASN A 151 -8.70 -18.75 -13.36
N ASP A 152 -7.47 -19.25 -13.18
CA ASP A 152 -6.73 -19.16 -11.92
C ASP A 152 -6.21 -17.73 -11.70
N VAL A 153 -5.62 -17.11 -12.73
CA VAL A 153 -5.24 -15.68 -12.70
C VAL A 153 -6.46 -14.84 -12.36
N MET A 154 -7.59 -15.13 -12.99
CA MET A 154 -8.82 -14.40 -12.75
C MET A 154 -9.36 -14.59 -11.33
N HIS A 155 -9.30 -15.81 -10.80
CA HIS A 155 -9.69 -16.09 -9.42
C HIS A 155 -8.82 -15.31 -8.43
N PHE A 156 -7.51 -15.28 -8.63
CA PHE A 156 -6.60 -14.50 -7.81
C PHE A 156 -6.94 -13.00 -7.83
N LEU A 157 -7.07 -12.39 -9.01
CA LEU A 157 -7.41 -10.97 -9.13
C LEU A 157 -8.77 -10.64 -8.50
N GLN A 158 -9.73 -11.55 -8.61
CA GLN A 158 -11.02 -11.44 -7.92
C GLN A 158 -10.84 -11.43 -6.40
N LEU A 159 -10.07 -12.37 -5.84
CA LEU A 159 -9.83 -12.43 -4.38
C LEU A 159 -9.21 -11.13 -3.88
N ILE A 160 -8.19 -10.62 -4.57
CA ILE A 160 -7.54 -9.35 -4.22
C ILE A 160 -8.54 -8.19 -4.27
N THR A 161 -9.33 -8.10 -5.35
CA THR A 161 -10.34 -7.05 -5.51
C THR A 161 -11.39 -7.09 -4.41
N LEU A 162 -11.90 -8.29 -4.06
CA LEU A 162 -12.90 -8.46 -3.01
C LEU A 162 -12.35 -8.06 -1.64
N ILE A 163 -11.11 -8.40 -1.33
CA ILE A 163 -10.47 -8.01 -0.07
C ILE A 163 -10.26 -6.49 -0.03
N GLN A 164 -9.69 -5.90 -1.08
CA GLN A 164 -9.40 -4.46 -1.15
C GLN A 164 -10.66 -3.59 -1.10
N LYS A 165 -11.76 -4.01 -1.75
CA LYS A 165 -13.06 -3.34 -1.67
C LYS A 165 -13.82 -3.65 -0.38
N GLY A 166 -13.39 -4.67 0.36
CA GLY A 166 -14.00 -5.11 1.60
C GLY A 166 -13.93 -4.04 2.70
N ARG A 167 -14.99 -3.97 3.52
CA ARG A 167 -15.03 -3.03 4.67
C ARG A 167 -13.91 -3.27 5.67
N TRP A 168 -13.51 -4.53 5.88
CA TRP A 168 -12.41 -4.89 6.79
C TRP A 168 -11.09 -4.22 6.39
N TRP A 169 -10.70 -4.32 5.12
CA TRP A 169 -9.44 -3.71 4.64
C TRP A 169 -9.47 -2.19 4.83
N ASN A 170 -10.60 -1.56 4.51
CA ASN A 170 -10.79 -0.12 4.57
C ASN A 170 -11.05 0.43 5.99
N SER A 171 -11.37 -0.43 6.97
CA SER A 171 -11.50 -0.05 8.37
C SER A 171 -10.14 -0.11 9.06
N LYS A 172 -9.45 1.02 9.19
CA LYS A 172 -8.19 1.08 9.95
C LYS A 172 -8.45 0.75 11.44
N PRO A 173 -7.67 -0.15 12.07
CA PRO A 173 -7.72 -0.37 13.51
C PRO A 173 -7.52 0.95 14.26
N LYS A 174 -8.32 1.20 15.29
CA LYS A 174 -8.14 2.36 16.17
C LYS A 174 -7.68 1.89 17.53
N LEU A 175 -6.49 2.31 17.92
CA LEU A 175 -6.01 2.18 19.29
C LEU A 175 -6.35 3.47 20.04
N SER A 176 -7.12 3.36 21.11
CA SER A 176 -7.45 4.50 21.98
C SER A 176 -6.89 4.28 23.38
N TRP A 177 -6.22 5.31 23.89
CA TRP A 177 -5.66 5.32 25.24
C TRP A 177 -6.55 6.18 26.14
N SER A 178 -7.24 5.56 27.08
CA SER A 178 -7.84 6.26 28.20
C SER A 178 -6.80 6.22 29.33
N GLY A 179 -6.16 7.35 29.66
CA GLY A 179 -4.98 7.44 30.55
C GLY A 179 -5.06 6.85 31.97
N LYS A 180 -6.08 6.03 32.28
CA LYS A 180 -6.24 5.25 33.53
C LYS A 180 -6.70 3.79 33.29
N GLY A 181 -6.65 3.28 32.06
CA GLY A 181 -7.15 1.93 31.72
C GLY A 181 -6.37 1.23 30.60
N PRO A 182 -6.65 -0.06 30.35
CA PRO A 182 -6.04 -0.82 29.26
C PRO A 182 -6.37 -0.17 27.91
N TYR A 183 -5.48 -0.35 26.93
CA TYR A 183 -5.72 0.09 25.57
C TYR A 183 -7.05 -0.46 25.05
N ARG A 184 -7.93 0.42 24.54
CA ARG A 184 -9.12 -0.02 23.83
C ARG A 184 -8.79 -0.12 22.35
N LEU A 185 -8.77 -1.35 21.86
CA LEU A 185 -8.69 -1.67 20.45
C LEU A 185 -10.10 -1.68 19.87
N GLN A 186 -10.34 -0.83 18.89
CA GLN A 186 -11.51 -0.92 18.02
C GLN A 186 -11.07 -1.47 16.67
N LEU A 187 -11.45 -2.72 16.41
CA LEU A 187 -11.33 -3.35 15.10
C LEU A 187 -12.57 -3.06 14.25
N GLY A 188 -12.48 -3.41 12.96
CA GLY A 188 -13.66 -3.51 12.11
C GLY A 188 -14.69 -4.48 12.69
N ASP A 189 -15.94 -4.37 12.20
CA ASP A 189 -17.03 -5.25 12.62
C ASP A 189 -16.64 -6.73 12.42
N ILE A 190 -17.00 -7.58 13.39
CA ILE A 190 -16.74 -9.02 13.35
C ILE A 190 -17.37 -9.67 12.11
N GLU A 191 -18.52 -9.14 11.65
CA GLU A 191 -19.16 -9.59 10.41
C GLU A 191 -18.24 -9.36 9.20
N CYS A 192 -17.61 -8.17 9.13
CA CYS A 192 -16.66 -7.84 8.06
C CYS A 192 -15.44 -8.76 8.08
N PHE A 193 -15.01 -9.15 9.28
CA PHE A 193 -13.90 -10.06 9.50
C PHE A 193 -14.25 -11.50 9.07
N THR A 194 -15.42 -12.02 9.46
CA THR A 194 -15.87 -13.36 9.04
C THR A 194 -16.06 -13.48 7.52
N ALA A 195 -16.42 -12.40 6.83
CA ALA A 195 -16.60 -12.40 5.37
C ALA A 195 -15.28 -12.45 4.60
N VAL A 196 -14.21 -11.84 5.10
CA VAL A 196 -12.91 -11.79 4.41
C VAL A 196 -12.07 -13.05 4.66
N PHE A 197 -12.33 -13.74 5.76
CA PHE A 197 -11.62 -14.93 6.21
C PHE A 197 -11.50 -16.04 5.17
N PRO A 198 -12.58 -16.47 4.50
CA PRO A 198 -12.47 -17.48 3.45
C PRO A 198 -11.58 -17.06 2.27
N LEU A 199 -11.52 -15.76 1.98
CA LEU A 199 -10.70 -15.21 0.88
C LEU A 199 -9.22 -15.23 1.26
N ILE A 200 -8.90 -14.77 2.47
CA ILE A 200 -7.55 -14.83 3.03
C ILE A 200 -7.10 -16.30 3.10
N ARG A 201 -7.97 -17.21 3.55
CA ARG A 201 -7.68 -18.65 3.59
C ARG A 201 -7.24 -19.19 2.22
N GLN A 202 -7.97 -18.84 1.16
CA GLN A 202 -7.67 -19.28 -0.21
C GLN A 202 -6.32 -18.73 -0.71
N LEU A 203 -5.99 -17.48 -0.35
CA LEU A 203 -4.71 -16.89 -0.71
C LEU A 203 -3.53 -17.49 0.05
N LEU A 204 -3.70 -17.77 1.34
CA LEU A 204 -2.58 -17.98 2.27
C LEU A 204 -2.28 -19.44 2.59
N LEU A 205 -3.29 -20.29 2.69
CA LEU A 205 -3.11 -21.60 3.31
C LEU A 205 -2.66 -22.64 2.29
N ARG A 206 -1.72 -23.49 2.71
CA ARG A 206 -1.04 -24.55 1.94
C ARG A 206 -1.94 -25.45 1.07
N ARG A 207 -3.23 -25.52 1.38
CA ARG A 207 -4.19 -26.35 0.66
C ARG A 207 -4.69 -25.72 -0.63
N ASP A 208 -4.78 -24.39 -0.66
CA ASP A 208 -5.31 -23.64 -1.80
C ASP A 208 -4.22 -22.80 -2.48
N ASP A 209 -3.26 -22.28 -1.68
CA ASP A 209 -2.03 -21.53 -2.06
C ASP A 209 -2.13 -20.75 -3.37
N VAL A 210 -3.24 -20.02 -3.55
CA VAL A 210 -3.55 -19.32 -4.80
C VAL A 210 -2.46 -18.31 -5.12
N PHE A 211 -1.90 -17.66 -4.10
CA PHE A 211 -0.82 -16.70 -4.27
C PHE A 211 0.43 -17.34 -4.89
N ARG A 212 0.99 -18.42 -4.29
CA ARG A 212 2.18 -19.06 -4.87
C ARG A 212 1.87 -19.72 -6.21
N GLY A 213 0.67 -20.27 -6.36
CA GLY A 213 0.20 -20.82 -7.64
C GLY A 213 0.32 -19.79 -8.77
N ILE A 214 -0.23 -18.59 -8.57
CA ILE A 214 -0.16 -17.51 -9.56
C ILE A 214 1.23 -16.93 -9.72
N ALA A 215 1.99 -16.74 -8.63
CA ALA A 215 3.34 -16.22 -8.73
C ALA A 215 4.25 -17.18 -9.53
N ASN A 216 4.13 -18.49 -9.31
CA ASN A 216 4.86 -19.50 -10.07
C ASN A 216 4.38 -19.61 -11.53
N LEU A 217 3.07 -19.57 -11.76
CA LEU A 217 2.49 -19.56 -13.09
C LEU A 217 2.99 -18.35 -13.89
N TYR A 218 2.96 -17.16 -13.29
CA TYR A 218 3.50 -15.94 -13.87
C TYR A 218 5.00 -16.08 -14.21
N SER A 219 5.81 -16.52 -13.23
CA SER A 219 7.26 -16.68 -13.42
C SER A 219 7.62 -17.68 -14.52
N LYS A 220 6.78 -18.69 -14.74
CA LYS A 220 6.95 -19.68 -15.83
C LYS A 220 6.76 -19.04 -17.21
N HIS A 221 5.82 -18.10 -17.34
CA HIS A 221 5.38 -17.56 -18.63
C HIS A 221 5.90 -16.16 -18.96
N VAL A 222 6.46 -15.41 -18.01
CA VAL A 222 7.01 -14.08 -18.31
C VAL A 222 8.38 -14.16 -19.00
N ASP A 223 8.52 -13.48 -20.14
CA ASP A 223 9.80 -13.27 -20.83
C ASP A 223 10.53 -12.03 -20.28
N SER A 224 10.91 -12.07 -19.01
CA SER A 224 11.73 -11.05 -18.36
C SER A 224 12.37 -11.58 -17.08
N ASP A 225 13.69 -11.75 -17.10
CA ASP A 225 14.47 -12.20 -15.94
C ASP A 225 14.32 -11.25 -14.75
N SER A 226 14.31 -9.95 -15.04
CA SER A 226 14.07 -8.87 -14.09
C SER A 226 12.75 -9.00 -13.34
N LYS A 227 11.63 -9.19 -14.08
CA LYS A 227 10.31 -9.35 -13.46
C LYS A 227 10.19 -10.68 -12.72
N ARG A 228 10.82 -11.74 -13.23
CA ARG A 228 10.87 -13.05 -12.59
C ARG A 228 11.62 -12.99 -11.26
N ALA A 229 12.79 -12.35 -11.23
CA ALA A 229 13.57 -12.14 -10.02
C ALA A 229 12.80 -11.35 -8.96
N TRP A 230 12.10 -10.28 -9.38
CA TRP A 230 11.23 -9.52 -8.48
C TRP A 230 10.05 -10.35 -7.96
N MET A 231 9.42 -11.18 -8.80
CA MET A 231 8.35 -12.08 -8.36
C MET A 231 8.85 -13.08 -7.32
N HIS A 232 10.05 -13.65 -7.51
CA HIS A 232 10.66 -14.53 -6.52
C HIS A 232 10.94 -13.83 -5.18
N TYR A 233 11.40 -12.57 -5.23
CA TYR A 233 11.55 -11.77 -4.02
C TYR A 233 10.23 -11.62 -3.25
N GLU A 234 9.11 -11.37 -3.94
CA GLU A 234 7.79 -11.26 -3.29
C GLU A 234 7.31 -12.61 -2.71
N ILE A 235 7.60 -13.74 -3.37
CA ILE A 235 7.33 -15.08 -2.84
C ILE A 235 8.14 -15.34 -1.55
N ASP A 236 9.41 -14.96 -1.55
CA ASP A 236 10.31 -15.14 -0.41
C ASP A 236 9.89 -14.24 0.76
N ARG A 237 9.58 -12.97 0.48
CA ARG A 237 9.03 -12.02 1.46
C ARG A 237 7.73 -12.53 2.08
N PHE A 238 6.82 -13.05 1.25
CA PHE A 238 5.58 -13.65 1.72
C PHE A 238 5.83 -14.85 2.64
N SER A 239 6.74 -15.74 2.24
CA SER A 239 7.09 -16.94 3.02
C SER A 239 7.77 -16.59 4.33
N GLY A 240 8.68 -15.61 4.34
CA GLY A 240 9.30 -15.07 5.55
C GLY A 240 8.29 -14.38 6.49
N SER A 241 7.27 -13.72 5.93
CA SER A 241 6.18 -13.12 6.71
C SER A 241 5.33 -14.20 7.41
N LEU A 242 5.06 -15.33 6.75
CA LEU A 242 4.37 -16.48 7.35
C LEU A 242 5.20 -17.16 8.45
N ALA A 243 6.51 -17.30 8.25
CA ALA A 243 7.44 -17.85 9.23
C ALA A 243 7.65 -16.96 10.47
N GLY A 244 7.21 -15.69 10.39
CA GLY A 244 7.39 -14.68 11.43
C GLY A 244 8.81 -14.12 11.48
N ASP A 245 9.52 -14.12 10.35
CA ASP A 245 10.91 -13.65 10.25
C ASP A 245 11.02 -12.21 9.70
N TRP A 246 9.95 -11.65 9.16
CA TRP A 246 9.92 -10.29 8.62
C TRP A 246 9.60 -9.24 9.69
N ARG A 247 9.97 -7.98 9.43
CA ARG A 247 10.10 -6.80 10.34
C ARG A 247 8.86 -6.37 11.16
N PHE A 248 7.85 -7.22 11.29
CA PHE A 248 6.64 -6.98 12.06
C PHE A 248 6.55 -7.96 13.25
N PRO A 249 7.14 -7.67 14.43
CA PRO A 249 6.84 -8.44 15.61
C PRO A 249 5.54 -7.89 16.23
N PRO A 250 4.61 -8.77 16.63
CA PRO A 250 4.81 -9.29 17.98
C PRO A 250 4.37 -10.74 18.22
N ILE A 251 3.83 -11.52 17.27
CA ILE A 251 3.21 -12.82 17.63
C ILE A 251 4.21 -13.89 18.02
N LYS A 252 5.29 -14.06 17.24
CA LYS A 252 6.34 -15.02 17.56
C LYS A 252 6.98 -14.72 18.91
N GLU A 253 7.15 -13.43 19.23
CA GLU A 253 7.69 -12.99 20.51
C GLU A 253 6.68 -13.05 21.67
N LEU A 254 5.39 -12.75 21.42
CA LEU A 254 4.34 -12.74 22.45
C LEU A 254 3.79 -14.14 22.76
N CYS A 255 3.67 -14.99 21.74
CA CYS A 255 2.95 -16.26 21.81
C CYS A 255 3.85 -17.46 21.49
N GLY A 256 5.08 -17.26 21.03
CA GLY A 256 5.99 -18.35 20.65
C GLY A 256 5.53 -19.16 19.43
N VAL A 257 4.64 -18.61 18.59
CA VAL A 257 4.07 -19.28 17.41
C VAL A 257 4.40 -18.52 16.12
N SER A 258 4.50 -19.24 15.01
CA SER A 258 4.63 -18.58 13.70
C SER A 258 3.32 -17.86 13.32
N ASN A 259 3.40 -16.93 12.36
CA ASN A 259 2.20 -16.29 11.83
C ASN A 259 1.30 -17.32 11.12
N GLU A 260 1.90 -18.29 10.42
CA GLU A 260 1.19 -19.41 9.80
C GLU A 260 0.39 -20.22 10.84
N ASP A 261 1.02 -20.63 11.94
CA ASP A 261 0.35 -21.41 13.00
C ASP A 261 -0.77 -20.62 13.67
N LEU A 262 -0.58 -19.31 13.90
CA LEU A 262 -1.63 -18.44 14.42
C LEU A 262 -2.84 -18.39 13.47
N LEU A 263 -2.59 -18.19 12.17
CA LEU A 263 -3.65 -18.13 11.17
C LEU A 263 -4.40 -19.46 11.08
N ASP A 264 -3.68 -20.59 11.06
CA ASP A 264 -4.27 -21.93 11.04
C ASP A 264 -5.11 -22.20 12.29
N ALA A 265 -4.59 -21.88 13.48
CA ALA A 265 -5.32 -22.04 14.74
C ALA A 265 -6.60 -21.19 14.75
N LEU A 266 -6.54 -19.93 14.29
CA LEU A 266 -7.71 -19.06 14.24
C LEU A 266 -8.70 -19.46 13.15
N ILE A 267 -8.26 -19.90 11.99
CA ILE A 267 -9.14 -20.29 10.88
C ILE A 267 -9.83 -21.64 11.15
N TYR A 268 -9.08 -22.63 11.62
CA TYR A 268 -9.56 -24.01 11.79
C TYR A 268 -9.99 -24.34 13.22
N GLY A 269 -9.45 -23.65 14.22
CA GLY A 269 -9.79 -23.85 15.64
C GLY A 269 -10.98 -23.02 16.11
N SER A 270 -11.33 -21.93 15.42
CA SER A 270 -12.50 -21.10 15.79
C SER A 270 -13.85 -21.66 15.33
N GLY A 271 -13.84 -22.62 14.41
CA GLY A 271 -15.06 -23.13 13.76
C GLY A 271 -15.77 -22.13 12.85
N LEU A 272 -15.15 -20.97 12.55
CA LEU A 272 -15.78 -19.90 11.75
C LEU A 272 -15.88 -20.24 10.25
N ILE A 273 -14.92 -21.01 9.71
CA ILE A 273 -14.88 -21.33 8.27
C ILE A 273 -15.36 -22.76 7.97
N HIS A 274 -15.08 -23.71 8.87
CA HIS A 274 -15.46 -25.11 8.69
C HIS A 274 -16.29 -25.58 9.89
N ARG A 275 -17.46 -26.18 9.62
CA ARG A 275 -18.35 -26.76 10.65
C ARG A 275 -17.70 -27.92 11.43
N ALA A 276 -16.73 -28.61 10.84
CA ALA A 276 -15.95 -29.63 11.52
C ALA A 276 -14.63 -29.00 11.95
N SER A 277 -14.58 -28.55 13.21
CA SER A 277 -13.35 -28.08 13.81
C SER A 277 -12.31 -29.20 13.87
N ASN A 278 -11.06 -28.83 13.68
CA ASN A 278 -9.96 -29.76 13.90
C ASN A 278 -9.59 -29.66 15.38
N LYS A 279 -9.87 -30.71 16.17
CA LYS A 279 -9.58 -30.72 17.61
C LYS A 279 -8.16 -30.26 17.96
N LYS A 280 -7.16 -30.62 17.14
CA LYS A 280 -5.78 -30.16 17.30
C LYS A 280 -5.67 -28.62 17.22
N MET A 281 -6.39 -28.01 16.29
CA MET A 281 -6.41 -26.56 16.10
C MET A 281 -7.27 -25.85 17.16
N GLU A 282 -8.32 -26.49 17.66
CA GLU A 282 -9.07 -25.98 18.83
C GLU A 282 -8.17 -25.93 20.08
N ASP A 283 -7.47 -27.02 20.36
CA ASP A 283 -6.53 -27.12 21.49
C ASP A 283 -5.41 -26.08 21.35
N GLU A 284 -4.89 -25.87 20.13
CA GLU A 284 -3.87 -24.86 19.84
C GLU A 284 -4.39 -23.43 20.00
N LEU A 285 -5.60 -23.14 19.51
CA LEU A 285 -6.24 -21.85 19.71
C LEU A 285 -6.50 -21.57 21.19
N ALA A 286 -6.97 -22.58 21.94
CA ALA A 286 -7.15 -22.49 23.38
C ALA A 286 -5.82 -22.19 24.09
N ARG A 287 -4.74 -22.87 23.71
CA ARG A 287 -3.39 -22.62 24.22
C ARG A 287 -2.94 -21.18 23.94
N ILE A 288 -3.04 -20.71 22.70
CA ILE A 288 -2.65 -19.34 22.30
C ILE A 288 -3.47 -18.29 23.07
N SER A 289 -4.78 -18.52 23.25
CA SER A 289 -5.66 -17.60 23.99
C SER A 289 -5.31 -17.43 25.47
N GLN A 290 -4.54 -18.37 26.04
CA GLN A 290 -4.04 -18.29 27.41
C GLN A 290 -2.72 -17.50 27.53
N LEU A 291 -2.02 -17.27 26.41
CA LEU A 291 -0.70 -16.60 26.41
C LEU A 291 -0.80 -15.08 26.40
N CYS A 292 -1.89 -14.52 25.87
CA CYS A 292 -2.06 -13.07 25.77
C CYS A 292 -3.53 -12.66 25.92
N ALA A 293 -3.75 -11.37 26.26
CA ALA A 293 -5.08 -10.81 26.31
C ALA A 293 -5.77 -10.90 24.94
N ARG A 294 -7.09 -11.09 24.94
CA ARG A 294 -7.90 -11.24 23.73
C ARG A 294 -7.69 -10.09 22.73
N GLU A 295 -7.62 -8.86 23.23
CA GLU A 295 -7.43 -7.66 22.41
C GLU A 295 -6.07 -7.69 21.71
N THR A 296 -5.02 -8.12 22.41
CA THR A 296 -3.68 -8.30 21.85
C THR A 296 -3.70 -9.35 20.76
N LEU A 297 -4.33 -10.50 21.00
CA LEU A 297 -4.45 -11.59 20.02
C LEU A 297 -5.18 -11.12 18.75
N MET A 298 -6.29 -10.40 18.93
CA MET A 298 -7.10 -9.88 17.82
C MET A 298 -6.38 -8.79 17.02
N PHE A 299 -5.67 -7.88 17.69
CA PHE A 299 -4.81 -6.89 17.02
C PHE A 299 -3.73 -7.58 16.21
N ALA A 300 -3.06 -8.55 16.83
CA ALA A 300 -1.93 -9.21 16.23
C ALA A 300 -2.35 -10.02 15.00
N PHE A 301 -3.48 -10.72 15.07
CA PHE A 301 -4.05 -11.38 13.89
C PHE A 301 -4.40 -10.38 12.78
N ASP A 302 -5.11 -9.28 13.09
CA ASP A 302 -5.49 -8.29 12.06
C ASP A 302 -4.24 -7.70 11.38
N ALA A 303 -3.24 -7.34 12.17
CA ALA A 303 -1.98 -6.82 11.67
C ALA A 303 -1.24 -7.86 10.82
N THR A 304 -1.19 -9.13 11.25
CA THR A 304 -0.59 -10.23 10.49
C THR A 304 -1.29 -10.48 9.17
N CYS A 305 -2.62 -10.53 9.14
CA CYS A 305 -3.36 -10.65 7.89
C CYS A 305 -3.05 -9.49 6.94
N ARG A 306 -3.04 -8.25 7.46
CA ARG A 306 -2.76 -7.07 6.62
C ARG A 306 -1.35 -7.10 6.05
N HIS A 307 -0.38 -7.47 6.88
CA HIS A 307 1.01 -7.53 6.51
C HIS A 307 1.28 -8.61 5.46
N ILE A 308 0.74 -9.82 5.65
CA ILE A 308 0.91 -10.92 4.69
C ILE A 308 0.24 -10.59 3.35
N LEU A 309 -0.88 -9.86 3.36
CA LEU A 309 -1.56 -9.42 2.13
C LEU A 309 -0.78 -8.37 1.32
N GLU A 310 0.27 -7.76 1.88
CA GLU A 310 1.08 -6.78 1.15
C GLU A 310 1.68 -7.39 -0.13
N ALA A 311 2.23 -8.61 -0.07
CA ALA A 311 2.85 -9.24 -1.24
C ALA A 311 1.81 -9.59 -2.33
N PRO A 312 0.69 -10.28 -2.04
CA PRO A 312 -0.41 -10.45 -3.00
C PRO A 312 -0.90 -9.13 -3.61
N PHE A 313 -1.00 -8.06 -2.82
CA PHE A 313 -1.43 -6.75 -3.31
C PHE A 313 -0.39 -6.07 -4.19
N ASN A 314 0.89 -6.33 -3.93
CA ASN A 314 1.97 -5.80 -4.75
C ASN A 314 2.06 -6.51 -6.10
N ILE A 315 1.87 -7.83 -6.15
CA ILE A 315 1.98 -8.57 -7.42
C ILE A 315 0.73 -8.44 -8.31
N ALA A 316 -0.45 -8.19 -7.73
CA ALA A 316 -1.70 -8.19 -8.49
C ALA A 316 -1.76 -7.16 -9.63
N PRO A 317 -1.30 -5.90 -9.46
CA PRO A 317 -1.21 -4.95 -10.57
C PRO A 317 -0.31 -5.43 -11.71
N LEU A 318 0.82 -6.06 -11.40
CA LEU A 318 1.74 -6.62 -12.41
C LEU A 318 1.08 -7.78 -13.16
N VAL A 319 0.50 -8.74 -12.44
CA VAL A 319 -0.20 -9.89 -13.04
C VAL A 319 -1.36 -9.43 -13.91
N HIS A 320 -2.15 -8.44 -13.45
CA HIS A 320 -3.23 -7.86 -14.24
C HIS A 320 -2.70 -7.21 -15.52
N HIS A 321 -1.67 -6.37 -15.42
CA HIS A 321 -1.08 -5.67 -16.57
C HIS A 321 -0.59 -6.65 -17.65
N GLU A 322 0.18 -7.66 -17.25
CA GLU A 322 0.76 -8.65 -18.15
C GLU A 322 -0.31 -9.56 -18.77
N PHE A 323 -1.24 -10.05 -17.95
CA PHE A 323 -2.32 -10.91 -18.44
C PHE A 323 -3.24 -10.18 -19.41
N SER A 324 -3.60 -8.93 -19.13
CA SER A 324 -4.41 -8.10 -20.05
C SER A 324 -3.69 -7.87 -21.38
N ASN A 325 -2.37 -7.62 -21.35
CA ASN A 325 -1.55 -7.52 -22.55
C ASN A 325 -1.54 -8.84 -23.34
N TRP A 326 -1.27 -9.98 -22.70
CA TRP A 326 -1.27 -11.29 -23.36
C TRP A 326 -2.64 -11.64 -23.96
N LEU A 327 -3.72 -11.34 -23.25
CA LEU A 327 -5.08 -11.57 -23.73
C LEU A 327 -5.39 -10.73 -24.97
N SER A 328 -5.05 -9.43 -24.94
CA SER A 328 -5.28 -8.52 -26.08
C SER A 328 -4.52 -8.92 -27.34
N ARG A 329 -3.37 -9.60 -27.18
CA ARG A 329 -2.53 -10.11 -28.26
C ARG A 329 -2.90 -11.52 -28.71
N GLY A 330 -3.88 -12.15 -28.06
CA GLY A 330 -4.29 -13.53 -28.35
C GLY A 330 -3.24 -14.57 -27.97
N LEU A 331 -2.33 -14.26 -27.04
CA LEU A 331 -1.29 -15.18 -26.57
C LEU A 331 -1.82 -16.19 -25.54
N CYS A 332 -2.99 -15.92 -24.95
CA CYS A 332 -3.66 -16.82 -24.04
C CYS A 332 -5.19 -16.83 -24.27
N PRO A 333 -5.89 -17.95 -23.98
CA PRO A 333 -7.34 -18.02 -24.05
C PRO A 333 -8.03 -17.14 -22.99
N ALA A 334 -9.18 -16.57 -23.34
CA ALA A 334 -9.99 -15.82 -22.39
C ALA A 334 -10.55 -16.73 -21.26
N PRO A 335 -10.68 -16.22 -20.02
CA PRO A 335 -11.30 -16.98 -18.94
C PRO A 335 -12.78 -17.27 -19.22
N THR A 336 -13.25 -18.44 -18.81
CA THR A 336 -14.62 -18.92 -19.07
C THR A 336 -15.57 -18.72 -17.89
N ARG A 337 -15.06 -18.38 -16.70
CA ARG A 337 -15.88 -18.11 -15.51
C ARG A 337 -16.64 -16.78 -15.65
N VAL A 338 -17.91 -16.88 -16.09
CA VAL A 338 -18.81 -15.77 -16.47
C VAL A 338 -19.02 -14.71 -15.37
N VAL A 339 -18.99 -15.09 -14.10
CA VAL A 339 -19.19 -14.17 -12.95
C VAL A 339 -18.09 -13.09 -12.88
N LEU A 340 -17.01 -13.23 -13.65
CA LEU A 340 -15.77 -12.47 -13.50
C LEU A 340 -15.49 -11.51 -14.66
N LYS A 341 -16.12 -11.65 -15.84
CA LYS A 341 -15.78 -10.88 -17.06
C LYS A 341 -15.68 -9.35 -16.87
N TRP A 342 -16.47 -8.78 -15.96
CA TRP A 342 -16.48 -7.35 -15.66
C TRP A 342 -15.14 -6.77 -15.17
N LEU A 343 -14.21 -7.58 -14.65
CA LEU A 343 -12.89 -7.09 -14.20
C LEU A 343 -11.98 -6.63 -15.36
N PHE A 344 -12.25 -7.07 -16.60
CA PHE A 344 -11.45 -6.70 -17.79
C PHE A 344 -12.25 -5.88 -18.83
N GLU A 345 -13.55 -5.69 -18.61
CA GLU A 345 -14.43 -4.98 -19.55
C GLU A 345 -14.46 -3.45 -19.31
N SER A 346 -13.93 -2.95 -18.19
CA SER A 346 -14.04 -1.53 -17.79
C SER A 346 -12.94 -0.58 -18.28
N GLU A 347 -11.91 -1.04 -19.00
CA GLU A 347 -10.85 -0.15 -19.53
C GLU A 347 -11.05 0.24 -21.01
N GLY A 348 -12.11 -0.25 -21.66
CA GLY A 348 -12.37 -0.03 -23.09
C GLY A 348 -13.39 1.05 -23.47
N GLN A 349 -13.91 1.84 -22.52
CA GLN A 349 -14.97 2.84 -22.80
C GLN A 349 -14.70 4.22 -22.16
N GLN A 350 -13.48 4.74 -22.29
CA GLN A 350 -13.19 6.17 -22.14
C GLN A 350 -12.22 6.65 -23.22
N ASN A 351 -12.56 6.42 -24.49
CA ASN A 351 -12.02 7.18 -25.62
C ASN A 351 -13.16 7.86 -26.37
#